data_AF-A0A9E4FGQ8-F1
#
_entry.id   AF-A0A9E4FGQ8-F1
#
_cell.length_a   1.000
_cell.length_b   1.000
_cell.length_c   1.000
_cell.angle_alpha   90.00
_cell.angle_beta   90.00
_cell.angle_gamma   90.00
#
_symmetry.space_group_name_H-M   'P 1'
#
loop_
_entity.id
_entity.type
_entity.pdbx_description
1 polymer ?
#
loop_
_entity_poly.entity_id
_entity_poly.type
_entity_poly.pdbx_seq_one_letter_code
_entity_poly.pdbx_strand_id
1 'polypeptide(L)'
;WGNYYEPVGNPVERCYSLYPWAVSEGRGVELLSAFMRAAFREGVNTNTDAGLRHVVEAAGLPWADAQSIVGKDGWNDHAWRDEIEANRQAMYDFELWGVPSFRLLDAAGETRLRVWGQDRLWLVAHEIQRALARPDDGVPRG
;
A
#
# COMPACT_ATOMS: atom_id res chain seq x y z
N TRP A 1 -20.73 -0.34 24.03
CA TRP A 1 -19.36 -0.85 23.86
C TRP A 1 -19.30 -1.50 22.49
N GLY A 2 -18.65 -0.84 21.52
CA GLY A 2 -18.70 -1.22 20.11
C GLY A 2 -17.69 -2.31 19.77
N ASN A 3 -18.08 -3.26 18.92
CA ASN A 3 -17.20 -4.28 18.39
C ASN A 3 -16.11 -3.61 17.54
N TYR A 4 -14.97 -3.34 18.13
CA TYR A 4 -13.76 -2.97 17.39
C TYR A 4 -13.14 -4.27 16.88
N TYR A 5 -13.14 -4.46 15.56
CA TYR A 5 -12.46 -5.58 14.91
C TYR A 5 -11.11 -5.07 14.43
N GLU A 6 -10.02 -5.58 15.01
CA GLU A 6 -8.68 -5.20 14.61
C GLU A 6 -8.37 -5.72 13.20
N PRO A 7 -8.07 -4.85 12.23
CA PRO A 7 -7.75 -5.24 10.87
C PRO A 7 -6.25 -5.55 10.76
N VAL A 8 -5.75 -6.49 11.57
CA VAL A 8 -4.34 -6.92 11.56
C VAL A 8 -4.25 -8.44 11.48
N GLY A 9 -3.17 -8.96 10.90
CA GLY A 9 -2.98 -10.40 10.69
C GLY A 9 -3.85 -10.95 9.56
N ASN A 10 -4.59 -12.03 9.82
CA ASN A 10 -5.38 -12.76 8.82
C ASN A 10 -6.26 -11.88 7.89
N PRO A 11 -7.06 -10.91 8.35
CA PRO A 11 -7.85 -10.06 7.45
C PRO A 11 -6.99 -9.27 6.45
N VAL A 12 -5.79 -8.85 6.86
CA VAL A 12 -4.84 -8.12 6.02
C VAL A 12 -4.19 -9.04 5.00
N GLU A 13 -3.76 -10.24 5.42
CA GLU A 13 -3.23 -11.26 4.51
C GLU A 13 -4.25 -11.68 3.45
N ARG A 14 -5.51 -11.89 3.86
CA ARG A 14 -6.61 -12.20 2.94
C ARG A 14 -6.83 -11.09 1.91
N CYS A 15 -6.82 -9.82 2.34
CA CYS A 15 -6.92 -8.71 1.40
C CYS A 15 -5.70 -8.61 0.46
N TYR A 16 -4.49 -8.80 0.97
CA TYR A 16 -3.27 -8.74 0.15
C TYR A 16 -3.15 -9.91 -0.83
N SER A 17 -3.66 -11.10 -0.50
CA SER A 17 -3.73 -12.21 -1.47
C SER A 17 -4.54 -11.86 -2.72
N LEU A 18 -5.49 -10.93 -2.61
CA LEU A 18 -6.28 -10.43 -3.73
C LEU A 18 -5.59 -9.27 -4.48
N TYR A 19 -4.54 -8.68 -3.92
CA TYR A 19 -3.93 -7.47 -4.46
C TYR A 19 -3.31 -7.65 -5.85
N PRO A 20 -2.51 -8.70 -6.14
CA PRO A 20 -1.98 -8.90 -7.49
C PRO A 20 -3.08 -9.02 -8.57
N TRP A 21 -4.17 -9.70 -8.24
CA TRP A 21 -5.33 -9.80 -9.12
C TRP A 21 -6.06 -8.46 -9.27
N ALA A 22 -6.29 -7.74 -8.18
CA ALA A 22 -6.88 -6.41 -8.27
C ALA A 22 -6.01 -5.45 -9.10
N VAL A 23 -4.68 -5.56 -9.02
CA VAL A 23 -3.75 -4.81 -9.88
C VAL A 23 -3.91 -5.22 -11.36
N SER A 24 -4.04 -6.51 -11.68
CA SER A 24 -4.28 -6.94 -13.07
C SER A 24 -5.60 -6.44 -13.64
N GLU A 25 -6.60 -6.22 -12.79
CA GLU A 25 -7.88 -5.60 -13.14
C GLU A 25 -7.86 -4.05 -13.13
N GLY A 26 -6.72 -3.43 -12.81
CA GLY A 26 -6.59 -1.97 -12.69
C GLY A 26 -7.32 -1.37 -11.48
N ARG A 27 -7.55 -2.18 -10.44
CA ARG A 27 -8.34 -1.87 -9.23
C ARG A 27 -7.55 -1.99 -7.92
N GLY A 28 -6.22 -2.05 -7.98
CA GLY A 28 -5.37 -2.26 -6.80
C GLY A 28 -5.55 -1.18 -5.72
N VAL A 29 -5.59 0.09 -6.14
CA VAL A 29 -5.79 1.23 -5.22
C VAL A 29 -7.20 1.21 -4.62
N GLU A 30 -8.21 0.89 -5.43
CA GLU A 30 -9.60 0.78 -5.05
C GLU A 30 -9.81 -0.31 -3.99
N LEU A 31 -9.16 -1.47 -4.17
CA LEU A 31 -9.20 -2.57 -3.21
C LEU A 31 -8.67 -2.15 -1.84
N LEU A 32 -7.44 -1.61 -1.79
CA LEU A 32 -6.82 -1.19 -0.53
C LEU A 32 -7.59 -0.03 0.11
N SER A 33 -8.08 0.92 -0.69
CA SER A 33 -8.91 2.03 -0.22
C SER A 33 -10.24 1.55 0.36
N ALA A 34 -10.90 0.59 -0.28
CA ALA A 34 -12.13 -0.01 0.20
C ALA A 34 -11.89 -0.79 1.50
N PHE A 35 -10.78 -1.53 1.61
CA PHE A 35 -10.42 -2.25 2.82
C PHE A 35 -10.20 -1.29 4.00
N MET A 36 -9.40 -0.24 3.80
CA MET A 36 -9.12 0.76 4.83
C MET A 36 -10.40 1.49 5.28
N ARG A 37 -11.29 1.81 4.34
CA ARG A 37 -12.59 2.40 4.64
C ARG A 37 -13.48 1.44 5.45
N ALA A 38 -13.59 0.20 5.02
CA ALA A 38 -14.40 -0.82 5.68
C ALA A 38 -13.93 -1.02 7.14
N ALA A 39 -12.62 -1.17 7.33
CA ALA A 39 -12.03 -1.43 8.64
C ALA A 39 -12.06 -0.21 9.58
N PHE A 40 -11.59 0.96 9.12
CA PHE A 40 -11.34 2.10 10.00
C PHE A 40 -12.48 3.12 10.06
N ARG A 41 -13.35 3.16 9.06
CA ARG A 41 -14.48 4.10 9.01
C ARG A 41 -15.83 3.43 9.25
N GLU A 42 -16.04 2.26 8.67
CA GLU A 42 -17.36 1.61 8.66
C GLU A 42 -17.53 0.57 9.77
N GLY A 43 -16.44 0.13 10.41
CA GLY A 43 -16.48 -0.89 11.47
C GLY A 43 -16.86 -2.28 10.97
N VAL A 44 -16.59 -2.57 9.69
CA VAL A 44 -16.89 -3.85 9.05
C VAL A 44 -15.86 -4.90 9.49
N ASN A 45 -16.33 -6.08 9.90
CA ASN A 45 -15.47 -7.20 10.23
C ASN A 45 -14.90 -7.86 8.96
N THR A 46 -13.73 -7.39 8.51
CA THR A 46 -13.03 -7.89 7.32
C THR A 46 -12.39 -9.27 7.48
N ASN A 47 -12.46 -9.87 8.67
CA ASN A 47 -12.00 -11.25 8.89
C ASN A 47 -13.01 -12.30 8.39
N THR A 48 -14.21 -11.87 8.00
CA THR A 48 -15.28 -12.73 7.48
C THR A 48 -15.40 -12.62 5.96
N ASP A 49 -15.92 -13.66 5.32
CA ASP A 49 -16.23 -13.64 3.88
C ASP A 49 -17.23 -12.54 3.53
N ALA A 50 -18.21 -12.28 4.40
CA ALA A 50 -19.16 -11.20 4.21
C ALA A 50 -18.49 -9.82 4.24
N GLY A 51 -17.55 -9.59 5.17
CA GLY A 51 -16.80 -8.34 5.24
C GLY A 51 -15.82 -8.17 4.10
N LEU A 52 -15.14 -9.25 3.69
CA LEU A 52 -14.23 -9.19 2.54
C LEU A 52 -14.99 -9.02 1.22
N ARG A 53 -16.16 -9.64 1.08
CA ARG A 53 -17.09 -9.39 -0.02
C ARG A 53 -17.46 -7.92 -0.13
N HIS A 54 -17.85 -7.29 0.99
CA HIS A 54 -18.15 -5.86 1.02
C HIS A 54 -16.99 -5.01 0.50
N VAL A 55 -15.75 -5.35 0.88
CA VAL A 55 -14.53 -4.68 0.39
C VAL A 55 -14.35 -4.86 -1.12
N VAL A 56 -14.43 -6.10 -1.60
CA VAL A 56 -14.22 -6.46 -3.02
C VAL A 56 -15.26 -5.79 -3.91
N GLU A 57 -16.54 -5.89 -3.55
CA GLU A 57 -17.63 -5.27 -4.31
C GLU A 57 -17.54 -3.72 -4.27
N ALA A 58 -17.15 -3.13 -3.14
CA ALA A 58 -16.91 -1.68 -3.03
C ALA A 58 -15.70 -1.19 -3.86
N ALA A 59 -14.76 -2.07 -4.18
CA ALA A 59 -13.66 -1.78 -5.11
C ALA A 59 -14.09 -1.89 -6.59
N GLY A 60 -15.34 -2.30 -6.86
CA GLY A 60 -15.83 -2.56 -8.21
C GLY A 60 -15.36 -3.89 -8.79
N LEU A 61 -14.95 -4.82 -7.93
CA LEU A 61 -14.51 -6.16 -8.31
C LEU A 61 -15.60 -7.20 -8.02
N PRO A 62 -15.71 -8.27 -8.84
CA PRO A 62 -16.70 -9.33 -8.63
C PRO A 62 -16.27 -10.28 -7.51
N TRP A 63 -17.14 -10.46 -6.52
CA TRP A 63 -16.88 -11.38 -5.40
C TRP A 63 -16.66 -12.83 -5.84
N ALA A 64 -17.37 -13.29 -6.87
CA ALA A 64 -17.24 -14.65 -7.38
C ALA A 64 -15.79 -14.99 -7.80
N ASP A 65 -15.10 -14.04 -8.44
CA ASP A 65 -13.71 -14.23 -8.86
C ASP A 65 -12.77 -14.15 -7.65
N ALA A 66 -13.02 -13.22 -6.73
CA ALA A 66 -12.26 -13.11 -5.48
C ALA A 66 -12.35 -14.39 -4.64
N GLN A 67 -13.51 -15.05 -4.57
CA GLN A 67 -13.66 -16.34 -3.88
C GLN A 67 -12.79 -17.44 -4.49
N SER A 68 -12.51 -17.35 -5.79
CA SER A 68 -11.65 -18.32 -6.46
C SER A 68 -10.16 -18.12 -6.15
N ILE A 69 -9.79 -16.99 -5.53
CA ILE A 69 -8.42 -16.57 -5.24
C ILE A 69 -8.14 -16.58 -3.72
N VAL A 70 -8.99 -15.91 -2.93
CA VAL A 70 -8.77 -15.75 -1.48
C VAL A 70 -8.75 -17.11 -0.77
N GLY A 71 -7.70 -17.36 0.00
CA GLY A 71 -7.58 -18.58 0.81
C GLY A 71 -7.28 -19.85 0.02
N LYS A 72 -6.85 -19.75 -1.25
CA LYS A 72 -6.26 -20.88 -1.97
C LYS A 72 -4.73 -20.81 -1.88
N ASP A 73 -4.15 -21.85 -1.29
CA ASP A 73 -2.69 -22.12 -1.21
C ASP A 73 -2.07 -22.47 -2.59
N GLY A 74 -2.63 -21.96 -3.70
CA GLY A 74 -2.33 -22.47 -5.04
C GLY A 74 -2.23 -21.44 -6.15
N TRP A 75 -2.63 -20.19 -5.92
CA TRP A 75 -2.45 -19.11 -6.90
C TRP A 75 -1.41 -18.13 -6.35
N ASN A 76 -0.16 -18.22 -6.82
CA ASN A 76 0.95 -17.34 -6.41
C ASN A 76 1.24 -17.32 -4.90
N ASP A 77 1.46 -18.50 -4.32
CA ASP A 77 1.47 -18.77 -2.87
C ASP A 77 2.40 -17.89 -2.01
N HIS A 78 3.35 -17.17 -2.62
CA HIS A 78 4.21 -16.22 -1.94
C HIS A 78 4.45 -14.89 -2.67
N ALA A 79 4.01 -14.67 -3.90
CA ALA A 79 4.43 -13.48 -4.66
C ALA A 79 3.99 -12.16 -4.00
N TRP A 80 2.77 -12.11 -3.44
CA TRP A 80 2.30 -10.94 -2.69
C TRP A 80 3.02 -10.80 -1.33
N ARG A 81 3.42 -11.92 -0.71
CA ARG A 81 4.20 -11.92 0.53
C ARG A 81 5.61 -11.41 0.26
N ASP A 82 6.23 -11.85 -0.83
CA ASP A 82 7.54 -11.42 -1.29
C ASP A 82 7.53 -9.93 -1.61
N GLU A 83 6.49 -9.41 -2.27
CA GLU A 83 6.34 -7.98 -2.55
C GLU A 83 6.18 -7.16 -1.25
N ILE A 84 5.35 -7.60 -0.31
CA ILE A 84 5.20 -6.94 1.00
C ILE A 84 6.50 -6.98 1.79
N GLU A 85 7.18 -8.12 1.79
CA GLU A 85 8.44 -8.32 2.49
C GLU A 85 9.55 -7.47 1.87
N ALA A 86 9.63 -7.39 0.55
CA ALA A 86 10.53 -6.50 -0.17
C ALA A 86 10.25 -5.03 0.17
N ASN A 87 8.97 -4.63 0.23
CA ASN A 87 8.58 -3.28 0.65
C ASN A 87 8.97 -3.00 2.11
N ARG A 88 8.84 -3.99 3.00
CA ARG A 88 9.23 -3.90 4.41
C ARG A 88 10.75 -3.79 4.57
N GLN A 89 11.52 -4.60 3.85
CA GLN A 89 12.99 -4.54 3.84
C GLN A 89 13.47 -3.20 3.30
N ALA A 90 12.93 -2.76 2.16
CA ALA A 90 13.23 -1.46 1.60
C ALA A 90 12.99 -0.35 2.63
N MET A 91 11.89 -0.37 3.38
CA MET A 91 11.65 0.62 4.44
C MET A 91 12.79 0.66 5.48
N TYR A 92 13.27 -0.49 5.95
CA TYR A 92 14.40 -0.54 6.89
C TYR A 92 15.72 -0.13 6.28
N ASP A 93 15.98 -0.46 5.01
CA ASP A 93 17.20 -0.08 4.30
C ASP A 93 17.37 1.45 4.24
N PHE A 94 16.27 2.20 4.31
CA PHE A 94 16.30 3.66 4.41
C PHE A 94 16.10 4.18 5.83
N GLU A 95 16.38 3.36 6.85
CA GLU A 95 16.34 3.72 8.28
C GLU A 95 14.95 4.13 8.79
N LEU A 96 13.89 3.64 8.14
CA LEU A 96 12.52 3.83 8.58
C LEU A 96 11.98 2.51 9.16
N TRP A 97 11.09 2.59 10.13
CA TRP A 97 10.65 1.42 10.90
C TRP A 97 9.14 1.18 10.89
N GLY A 98 8.35 2.10 10.33
CA GLY A 98 6.89 2.02 10.36
C GLY A 98 6.24 2.71 9.17
N VAL A 99 4.91 2.64 9.11
CA VAL A 99 4.10 3.21 8.02
C VAL A 99 3.21 4.36 8.51
N PRO A 100 2.80 5.29 7.62
CA PRO A 100 3.34 5.48 6.28
C PRO A 100 4.76 6.07 6.35
N SER A 101 5.61 5.64 5.41
CA SER A 101 6.99 6.09 5.22
C SER A 101 7.17 6.61 3.81
N PHE A 102 7.95 7.68 3.66
CA PHE A 102 8.20 8.33 2.37
C PHE A 102 9.70 8.48 2.14
N ARG A 103 10.15 8.11 0.95
CA ARG A 103 11.51 8.33 0.45
C ARG A 103 11.43 9.14 -0.84
N LEU A 104 12.11 10.27 -0.88
CA LEU A 104 12.26 11.08 -2.09
C LEU A 104 13.66 10.85 -2.66
N LEU A 105 13.70 10.40 -3.91
CA LEU A 105 14.92 10.18 -4.67
C LEU A 105 15.12 11.34 -5.67
N ASP A 106 16.38 11.57 -6.05
CA ASP A 106 16.70 12.44 -7.18
C ASP A 106 16.88 11.68 -8.49
N ALA A 107 17.29 12.40 -9.54
CA ALA A 107 17.48 11.82 -10.87
C ALA A 107 18.60 10.77 -10.93
N ALA A 108 19.57 10.81 -10.01
CA ALA A 108 20.63 9.81 -9.90
C ALA A 108 20.20 8.61 -9.03
N GLY A 109 19.01 8.65 -8.43
CA GLY A 109 18.52 7.64 -7.50
C GLY A 109 18.99 7.85 -6.06
N GLU A 110 19.63 8.98 -5.76
CA GLU A 110 20.13 9.29 -4.42
C GLU A 110 19.02 9.83 -3.53
N THR A 111 19.06 9.46 -2.24
CA THR A 111 18.01 9.86 -1.29
C THR A 111 18.16 11.32 -0.88
N ARG A 112 17.17 12.15 -1.22
CA ARG A 112 17.08 13.55 -0.79
C ARG A 112 16.35 13.74 0.53
N LEU A 113 15.33 12.93 0.77
CA LEU A 113 14.50 13.00 1.96
C LEU A 113 14.01 11.60 2.35
N ARG A 114 14.02 11.33 3.66
CA ARG A 114 13.38 10.17 4.28
C ARG A 114 12.55 10.67 5.46
N VAL A 115 11.27 10.35 5.49
CA VAL A 115 10.38 10.76 6.60
C VAL A 115 9.38 9.66 6.92
N TRP A 116 9.07 9.54 8.20
CA TRP A 116 7.99 8.71 8.71
C TRP A 116 6.84 9.59 9.20
N GLY A 117 5.61 9.15 8.96
CA GLY A 117 4.40 9.82 9.42
C GLY A 117 3.74 10.72 8.37
N GLN A 118 2.41 10.72 8.36
CA GLN A 118 1.60 11.56 7.47
C GLN A 118 1.73 13.06 7.77
N ASP A 119 2.12 13.41 9.00
CA ASP A 119 2.36 14.77 9.48
C ASP A 119 3.66 15.39 8.91
N ARG A 120 4.34 14.70 7.99
CA ARG A 120 5.55 15.15 7.28
C ARG A 120 5.35 15.33 5.78
N LEU A 121 4.13 15.15 5.25
CA LEU A 121 3.84 15.37 3.82
C LEU A 121 4.23 16.77 3.33
N TRP A 122 4.10 17.79 4.18
CA TRP A 122 4.52 19.15 3.85
C TRP A 122 6.03 19.25 3.58
N LEU A 123 6.86 18.44 4.26
CA LEU A 123 8.31 18.43 4.08
C LEU A 123 8.69 17.75 2.76
N VAL A 124 7.93 16.73 2.35
CA VAL A 124 8.06 16.11 1.02
C VAL A 124 7.77 17.14 -0.07
N ALA A 125 6.64 17.85 0.04
CA ALA A 125 6.27 18.89 -0.92
C ALA A 125 7.31 20.03 -0.97
N HIS A 126 7.79 20.46 0.20
CA HIS A 126 8.83 21.48 0.31
C HIS A 126 10.14 21.05 -0.37
N GLU A 127 10.58 19.80 -0.17
CA GLU A 127 11.80 19.30 -0.79
C GLU A 127 11.69 19.20 -2.32
N ILE A 128 10.52 18.79 -2.83
CA ILE A 128 10.25 18.78 -4.28
C ILE A 128 10.35 20.21 -4.84
N GLN A 129 9.73 21.19 -4.18
CA GLN A 129 9.81 22.60 -4.60
C GLN A 129 11.26 23.12 -4.56
N ARG A 130 12.00 22.80 -3.50
CA ARG A 130 13.42 23.17 -3.36
C ARG A 130 14.27 22.56 -4.47
N ALA A 131 14.00 21.31 -4.85
CA ALA A 131 14.69 20.61 -5.92
C ALA A 131 14.42 21.25 -7.29
N LEU A 132 13.18 21.66 -7.57
CA LEU A 132 12.79 22.31 -8.82
C LEU A 132 13.29 23.76 -8.94
N ALA A 133 13.51 24.44 -7.81
CA ALA A 133 13.98 25.83 -7.77
C ALA A 133 15.50 25.98 -8.00
N ARG A 134 16.28 24.89 -7.90
CA ARG A 134 17.71 24.90 -8.23
C ARG A 134 17.89 24.50 -9.70
N PRO A 135 18.51 25.33 -10.55
CA PRO A 135 19.00 24.88 -11.86
C PRO A 135 19.97 23.72 -11.66
N ASP A 136 20.00 22.79 -12.60
CA ASP A 136 20.87 21.62 -12.60
C ASP A 136 22.35 22.07 -12.58
N ASP A 137 23.00 21.97 -11.40
CA ASP A 137 24.39 22.37 -11.19
C ASP A 137 25.33 21.30 -11.81
N GLY A 138 25.50 21.32 -13.14
CA GLY A 138 26.78 20.91 -13.73
C GLY A 138 26.82 19.69 -14.67
N VAL A 139 25.94 19.60 -15.67
CA VAL A 139 26.27 18.81 -16.88
C VAL A 139 26.64 19.75 -18.03
N PRO A 140 27.89 19.71 -18.55
CA PRO A 140 28.27 20.52 -19.70
C PRO A 140 27.48 20.07 -20.92
N ARG A 141 26.79 20.99 -21.58
CA ARG A 141 26.27 20.76 -22.93
C ARG A 141 27.46 20.91 -23.89
N GLY A 142 27.85 19.79 -24.49
CA GLY A 142 28.80 19.75 -25.61
C GLY A 142 28.26 20.43 -26.87
#